data_AF-A0A836UB10-F1
#
_entry.id   AF-A0A836UB10-F1
#
_cell.length_a   1.000
_cell.length_b   1.000
_cell.length_c   1.000
_cell.angle_alpha   90.00
_cell.angle_beta   90.00
_cell.angle_gamma   90.00
#
_symmetry.space_group_name_H-M   'P 1'
#
loop_
_entity.id
_entity.type
_entity.pdbx_description
1 polymer ?
#
loop_
_entity_poly.entity_id
_entity_poly.type
_entity_poly.pdbx_seq_one_letter_code
_entity_poly.pdbx_strand_id
1 'polypeptide(L)'
;MVATPMAPIRLQVTGIDPAGAAWPLTRGVPLPEGAVQQVDELALLDGEGRPVPVQLRPLAHWRDGSLKWVLADFSASASVYELTQLTGVAPQCDA
;
A
#
# COMPACT_ATOMS: atom_id res chain seq x y z
N MET A 1 17.33 -10.91 8.74
CA MET A 1 16.75 -11.43 7.48
C MET A 1 16.55 -10.25 6.56
N VAL A 2 16.95 -10.35 5.29
CA VAL A 2 16.70 -9.29 4.31
C VAL A 2 15.28 -9.49 3.78
N ALA A 3 14.44 -8.45 3.84
CA ALA A 3 13.09 -8.49 3.28
C ALA A 3 13.14 -8.81 1.78
N THR A 4 12.26 -9.67 1.30
CA THR A 4 12.16 -9.97 -0.14
C THR A 4 11.64 -8.71 -0.84
N PRO A 5 12.34 -8.18 -1.86
CA PRO A 5 11.87 -6.99 -2.56
C PRO A 5 10.54 -7.28 -3.26
N MET A 6 9.53 -6.45 -3.00
CA MET A 6 8.24 -6.51 -3.67
C MET A 6 8.18 -5.49 -4.81
N ALA A 7 7.73 -5.91 -6.00
CA ALA A 7 7.36 -4.99 -7.07
C ALA A 7 6.08 -4.22 -6.70
N PRO A 8 5.93 -2.94 -7.05
CA PRO A 8 4.74 -2.17 -6.74
C PRO A 8 3.46 -2.86 -7.21
N ILE A 9 2.44 -2.89 -6.34
CA ILE A 9 1.14 -3.46 -6.66
C ILE A 9 0.24 -2.34 -7.17
N ARG A 10 -0.16 -2.44 -8.44
CA ARG A 10 -0.99 -1.44 -9.11
C ARG A 10 -2.47 -1.64 -8.77
N LEU A 11 -3.10 -0.59 -8.25
CA LEU A 11 -4.54 -0.51 -7.98
C LEU A 11 -5.17 0.45 -9.00
N GLN A 12 -5.91 -0.10 -9.97
CA GLN A 12 -6.63 0.71 -10.95
C GLN A 12 -8.08 0.92 -10.49
N VAL A 13 -8.48 2.17 -10.31
CA VAL A 13 -9.83 2.56 -9.90
C VAL A 13 -10.59 3.06 -11.13
N THR A 14 -11.70 2.40 -11.43
CA THR A 14 -12.59 2.74 -12.56
C THR A 14 -14.03 2.86 -12.08
N GLY A 15 -14.89 3.50 -12.88
CA GLY A 15 -16.33 3.58 -12.60
C GLY A 15 -16.73 4.53 -11.47
N ILE A 16 -15.84 5.44 -11.05
CA ILE A 16 -16.19 6.60 -10.22
C ILE A 16 -16.63 7.73 -11.17
N ASP A 17 -17.73 8.41 -10.84
CA ASP A 17 -18.29 9.50 -11.65
C ASP A 17 -17.19 10.51 -12.04
N PRO A 18 -17.03 10.83 -13.34
CA PRO A 18 -16.05 11.79 -13.84
C PRO A 18 -16.21 13.22 -13.28
N ALA A 19 -17.28 13.52 -12.53
CA ALA A 19 -17.41 14.75 -11.76
C ALA A 19 -16.28 14.99 -10.72
N GLY A 20 -15.35 14.04 -10.54
CA GLY A 20 -14.02 14.29 -9.96
C GLY A 20 -13.95 14.25 -8.43
N ALA A 21 -15.04 13.87 -7.77
CA ALA A 21 -15.03 13.69 -6.32
C ALA A 21 -14.26 12.41 -5.95
N ALA A 22 -13.38 12.51 -4.96
CA ALA A 22 -12.76 11.35 -4.34
C ALA A 22 -13.77 10.63 -3.44
N TRP A 23 -13.86 9.31 -3.57
CA TRP A 23 -14.74 8.46 -2.77
C TRP A 23 -13.94 7.59 -1.81
N PRO A 24 -14.47 7.29 -0.62
CA PRO A 24 -13.84 6.33 0.26
C PRO A 24 -13.84 4.94 -0.40
N LEU A 25 -12.66 4.36 -0.56
CA LEU A 25 -12.42 3.06 -1.15
C LEU A 25 -11.72 2.16 -0.15
N THR A 26 -12.27 0.96 0.02
CA THR A 26 -11.71 -0.12 0.82
C THR A 26 -11.38 -1.30 -0.08
N ARG A 27 -10.12 -1.75 -0.10
CA ARG A 27 -9.69 -2.92 -0.89
C ARG A 27 -8.70 -3.80 -0.12
N GLY A 28 -8.86 -5.11 -0.26
CA GLY A 28 -7.85 -6.08 0.18
C GLY A 28 -6.77 -6.21 -0.88
N VAL A 29 -5.50 -6.11 -0.48
CA VAL A 29 -4.34 -6.22 -1.36
C VAL A 29 -3.48 -7.41 -0.91
N PRO A 30 -3.22 -8.40 -1.78
CA PRO A 30 -2.36 -9.53 -1.45
C PRO A 30 -0.89 -9.10 -1.52
N LEU A 31 -0.06 -9.62 -0.61
CA LEU A 31 1.38 -9.33 -0.56
C LEU A 31 2.20 -10.62 -0.71
N PRO A 32 3.38 -10.57 -1.37
CA PRO A 32 4.26 -11.73 -1.46
C PRO A 32 4.77 -12.18 -0.09
N GLU A 33 5.00 -13.50 0.06
CA GLU A 33 5.60 -14.08 1.26
C GLU A 33 7.03 -13.54 1.49
N GLY A 34 7.34 -13.18 2.73
CA GLY A 34 8.63 -12.65 3.16
C GLY A 34 8.91 -11.20 2.78
N ALA A 35 7.98 -10.51 2.11
CA ALA A 35 8.21 -9.16 1.61
C ALA A 35 8.01 -8.08 2.66
N VAL A 36 6.88 -8.10 3.36
CA VAL A 36 6.43 -7.02 4.24
C VAL A 36 6.11 -7.59 5.61
N GLN A 37 6.75 -7.09 6.67
CA GLN A 37 6.49 -7.57 8.03
C GLN A 37 5.46 -6.70 8.75
N GLN A 38 5.49 -5.39 8.51
CA GLN A 38 4.59 -4.43 9.13
C GLN A 38 4.00 -3.46 8.10
N VAL A 39 2.82 -2.92 8.41
CA VAL A 39 2.09 -2.03 7.48
C VAL A 39 2.75 -0.66 7.30
N ASP A 40 3.61 -0.23 8.22
CA ASP A 40 4.40 1.00 8.14
C ASP A 40 5.58 0.87 7.15
N GLU A 41 5.86 -0.33 6.65
CA GLU A 41 6.77 -0.55 5.52
C GLU A 41 6.10 -0.27 4.17
N LEU A 42 4.82 0.11 4.14
CA LEU A 42 4.05 0.32 2.91
C LEU A 42 3.66 1.79 2.74
N ALA A 43 3.62 2.23 1.49
CA ALA A 43 3.05 3.51 1.10
C ALA A 43 2.16 3.35 -0.13
N LEU A 44 1.13 4.20 -0.21
CA LEU A 44 0.29 4.32 -1.39
C LEU A 44 0.71 5.58 -2.16
N LEU A 45 0.99 5.43 -3.44
CA LEU A 45 1.30 6.53 -4.36
C LEU A 45 0.19 6.69 -5.40
N ASP A 46 -0.06 7.91 -5.86
CA ASP A 46 -0.89 8.15 -7.04
C ASP A 46 -0.10 7.94 -8.35
N GLY A 47 -0.77 8.06 -9.49
CA GLY A 47 -0.14 7.91 -10.81
C GLY A 47 0.94 8.95 -11.15
N GLU A 48 1.13 9.99 -10.33
CA GLU A 48 2.22 10.96 -10.43
C GLU A 48 3.36 10.64 -9.43
N GLY A 49 3.25 9.55 -8.67
CA GLY A 49 4.22 9.16 -7.64
C GLY A 49 4.08 9.94 -6.33
N ARG A 50 2.98 10.69 -6.12
CA ARG A 50 2.76 11.46 -4.89
C ARG A 50 2.16 10.58 -3.79
N PRO A 51 2.61 10.70 -2.53
CA PRO A 51 2.01 9.97 -1.42
C PRO A 51 0.53 10.28 -1.24
N VAL A 52 -0.28 9.24 -1.07
CA VAL A 52 -1.71 9.32 -0.79
C VAL A 52 -1.96 8.87 0.65
N PRO A 53 -2.68 9.66 1.47
CA PRO A 53 -3.10 9.21 2.79
C PRO A 53 -3.90 7.90 2.71
N VAL A 54 -3.38 6.88 3.39
CA VAL A 54 -3.97 5.54 3.42
C VAL A 54 -3.94 5.02 4.85
N GLN A 55 -5.01 4.38 5.27
CA GLN A 55 -5.01 3.54 6.46
C GLN A 55 -4.83 2.09 6.03
N LEU A 56 -3.87 1.40 6.66
CA LEU A 56 -3.54 0.01 6.38
C LEU A 56 -3.81 -0.85 7.61
N ARG A 57 -4.39 -2.03 7.41
CA ARG A 57 -4.60 -3.03 8.47
C ARG A 57 -4.24 -4.43 8.00
N PRO A 58 -3.48 -5.23 8.76
CA PRO A 58 -3.29 -6.64 8.47
C PRO A 58 -4.63 -7.40 8.42
N LEU A 59 -4.80 -8.25 7.41
CA LEU A 59 -5.93 -9.17 7.30
C LEU A 59 -5.50 -10.63 7.47
N ALA A 60 -4.29 -10.97 7.02
CA ALA A 60 -3.73 -12.31 7.13
C ALA A 60 -2.20 -12.28 7.09
N HIS A 61 -1.57 -13.32 7.63
CA HIS A 61 -0.12 -13.52 7.62
C HIS A 61 0.24 -14.84 6.90
N TRP A 62 1.43 -14.90 6.33
CA TRP A 62 2.08 -16.12 5.88
C TRP A 62 2.65 -16.90 7.07
N ARG A 63 3.20 -18.10 6.81
CA ARG A 63 3.75 -18.96 7.88
C ARG A 63 5.02 -18.38 8.52
N ASP A 64 5.76 -17.57 7.77
CA ASP A 64 6.96 -16.88 8.24
C ASP A 64 6.66 -15.61 9.07
N GLY A 65 5.38 -15.25 9.22
CA GLY A 65 4.92 -14.07 9.93
C GLY A 65 4.73 -12.82 9.06
N SER A 66 5.19 -12.83 7.80
CA SER A 66 5.00 -11.71 6.88
C SER A 66 3.52 -11.49 6.54
N LEU A 67 3.16 -10.26 6.19
CA LEU A 67 1.82 -9.91 5.79
C LEU A 67 1.46 -10.61 4.48
N LYS A 68 0.32 -11.30 4.46
CA LYS A 68 -0.25 -11.98 3.29
C LYS A 68 -1.33 -11.15 2.61
N TRP A 69 -2.14 -10.47 3.41
CA TRP A 69 -3.19 -9.57 2.95
C TRP A 69 -3.23 -8.35 3.86
N VAL A 70 -3.37 -7.17 3.26
CA VAL A 70 -3.67 -5.93 3.97
C VAL A 70 -4.97 -5.34 3.44
N LEU A 71 -5.72 -4.69 4.32
CA LEU A 71 -6.81 -3.81 3.93
C LEU A 71 -6.26 -2.40 3.75
N ALA A 72 -6.54 -1.79 2.61
CA ALA A 72 -6.23 -0.40 2.32
C ALA A 72 -7.53 0.41 2.26
N ASP A 73 -7.60 1.44 3.11
CA ASP A 73 -8.69 2.40 3.19
C ASP A 73 -8.15 3.79 2.80
N PHE A 74 -8.64 4.34 1.69
CA PHE A 74 -8.18 5.64 1.15
C PHE A 74 -9.26 6.35 0.33
N SER A 75 -9.10 7.66 0.12
CA SER A 75 -9.97 8.42 -0.78
C SER A 75 -9.43 8.34 -2.20
N ALA A 76 -10.25 7.83 -3.13
CA ALA A 76 -9.85 7.53 -4.50
C ALA A 76 -10.74 8.22 -5.53
N SER A 77 -10.15 8.71 -6.62
CA SER A 77 -10.85 9.09 -7.85
C SER A 77 -10.59 8.04 -8.93
N ALA A 78 -11.18 8.19 -10.12
CA ALA A 78 -10.91 7.33 -11.26
C ALA A 78 -9.46 7.55 -11.77
N SER A 79 -8.52 6.80 -11.20
CA SER A 79 -7.08 6.92 -11.45
C SER A 79 -6.35 5.60 -11.16
N VAL A 80 -5.02 5.66 -11.19
CA VAL A 80 -4.12 4.56 -10.86
C VAL A 80 -3.39 4.93 -9.58
N TYR A 81 -3.26 3.94 -8.70
CA TYR A 81 -2.49 4.02 -7.47
C TYR A 81 -1.52 2.85 -7.39
N GLU A 82 -0.44 3.01 -6.63
CA GLU A 82 0.57 1.98 -6.43
C GLU A 82 0.82 1.77 -4.94
N LEU A 83 0.60 0.55 -4.46
CA LEU A 83 1.03 0.14 -3.13
C LEU A 83 2.47 -0.38 -3.24
N THR A 84 3.39 0.32 -2.61
CA THR A 84 4.83 0.02 -2.70
C THR A 84 5.44 -0.18 -1.32
N GLN A 85 6.56 -0.90 -1.29
CA GLN A 85 7.37 -1.04 -0.08
C GLN A 85 8.31 0.16 0.06
N LEU A 86 8.32 0.77 1.24
CA LEU A 86 9.31 1.76 1.61
C LEU A 86 10.67 1.07 1.67
N THR A 87 11.51 1.33 0.68
CA THR A 87 12.89 0.85 0.68
C THR A 87 13.66 1.73 1.65
N GLY A 88 14.23 1.11 2.70
CA GLY A 88 14.68 1.78 3.91
C GLY A 88 15.45 3.08 3.70
N VAL A 89 14.80 4.20 4.00
CA VAL A 89 15.41 5.25 4.81
C VAL A 89 15.02 4.92 6.23
N ALA A 90 15.95 4.36 7.01
CA ALA A 90 15.76 4.29 8.45
C ALA A 90 15.45 5.71 8.98
N PRO A 91 14.56 5.88 9.98
CA PRO A 91 14.44 7.17 10.63
C PRO A 91 15.82 7.53 11.19
N GLN A 92 16.46 8.57 10.64
CA GLN A 92 17.59 9.21 11.30
C GLN A 92 17.04 9.87 12.55
N CYS A 93 17.12 9.15 13.67
CA CYS A 93 17.13 9.75 14.99
C CYS A 93 18.46 10.50 15.12
N ASP A 94 18.48 11.75 14.70
CA ASP A 94 19.48 12.69 15.21
C ASP A 94 19.17 12.89 16.71
N ALA A 95 20.17 12.56 17.53
CA ALA A 95 20.12 12.56 19.00
C ALA A 95 20.14 13.97 19.61
#